data_AF-A0A1A8W374-F1
#
_entry.id   AF-A0A1A8W374-F1
#
_cell.length_a   1.000
_cell.length_b   1.000
_cell.length_c   1.000
_cell.angle_alpha   90.00
_cell.angle_beta   90.00
_cell.angle_gamma   90.00
#
_symmetry.space_group_name_H-M   'P 1'
#
loop_
_entity.id
_entity.type
_entity.pdbx_description
1 polymer ?
#
loop_
_entity_poly.entity_id
_entity_poly.type
_entity_poly.pdbx_seq_one_letter_code
_entity_poly.pdbx_strand_id
1 'polypeptide(L)'
;MSEDQIKMNDENMTKEEREVLIEANTKKEWESNGQWLKRKEFLLKMLKYHKKNNVKIDVDKFSKMGHIFYNMKYLSCTYSSQVVDEMNKYQDS
;
A
#
# COMPACT_ATOMS: atom_id res chain seq x y z
N MET A 1 0.30 9.26 -13.69
CA MET A 1 -1.09 8.86 -13.38
C MET A 1 -1.85 10.13 -13.06
N SER A 2 -3.03 10.34 -13.65
CA SER A 2 -3.82 11.56 -13.44
C SER A 2 -4.56 11.51 -12.11
N GLU A 3 -4.91 12.68 -11.56
CA GLU A 3 -5.71 12.81 -10.33
C GLU A 3 -7.08 12.10 -10.45
N ASP A 4 -7.61 11.97 -11.66
CA ASP A 4 -8.88 11.30 -11.93
C ASP A 4 -8.82 9.79 -11.69
N GLN A 5 -7.68 9.14 -11.93
CA GLN A 5 -7.49 7.72 -11.60
C GLN A 5 -7.42 7.48 -10.09
N ILE A 6 -6.97 8.47 -9.31
CA ILE A 6 -6.93 8.41 -7.84
C ILE A 6 -8.36 8.56 -7.26
N LYS A 7 -9.20 9.41 -7.88
CA LYS A 7 -10.61 9.58 -7.49
C LYS A 7 -11.48 8.38 -7.83
N MET A 8 -11.31 7.76 -9.01
CA MET A 8 -12.08 6.57 -9.40
C MET A 8 -11.87 5.35 -8.48
N ASN A 9 -10.71 5.24 -7.81
CA ASN A 9 -10.46 4.14 -6.87
C ASN A 9 -11.26 4.26 -5.57
N ASP A 10 -11.77 5.44 -5.21
CA ASP A 10 -12.45 5.68 -3.94
C ASP A 10 -13.94 5.28 -3.97
N GLU A 11 -14.58 5.23 -5.14
CA GLU A 11 -16.03 5.02 -5.29
C GLU A 11 -16.47 3.55 -5.15
N ASN A 12 -15.56 2.58 -5.33
CA ASN A 12 -15.86 1.14 -5.26
C ASN A 12 -15.30 0.44 -4.01
N MET A 13 -14.86 1.22 -3.02
CA MET A 13 -14.33 0.68 -1.76
C MET A 13 -15.41 0.59 -0.69
N THR A 14 -15.41 -0.53 0.03
CA THR A 14 -16.21 -0.65 1.26
C THR A 14 -15.68 0.29 2.34
N LYS A 15 -16.50 0.52 3.36
CA LYS A 15 -16.09 1.31 4.53
C LYS A 15 -14.83 0.75 5.19
N GLU A 16 -14.76 -0.57 5.35
CA GLU A 16 -13.61 -1.25 5.97
C GLU A 16 -12.33 -1.05 5.13
N GLU A 17 -12.42 -1.22 3.82
CA GLU A 17 -11.29 -1.03 2.89
C GLU A 17 -10.76 0.42 2.96
N ARG A 18 -11.66 1.40 3.03
CA ARG A 18 -11.33 2.82 3.16
C ARG A 18 -10.66 3.12 4.49
N GLU A 19 -11.19 2.61 5.60
CA GLU A 19 -10.62 2.80 6.94
C GLU A 19 -9.21 2.23 7.02
N VAL A 20 -9.01 1.00 6.54
CA VAL A 20 -7.69 0.35 6.51
C VAL A 20 -6.68 1.18 5.72
N LEU A 21 -7.05 1.68 4.54
CA LEU A 21 -6.15 2.49 3.73
C LEU A 21 -5.84 3.86 4.35
N ILE A 22 -6.83 4.52 4.96
CA ILE A 22 -6.61 5.82 5.63
C ILE A 22 -5.62 5.64 6.78
N GLU A 23 -5.86 4.64 7.63
CA GLU A 23 -5.05 4.40 8.81
C GLU A 23 -3.62 3.97 8.43
N ALA A 24 -3.48 2.97 7.56
CA ALA A 24 -2.18 2.47 7.11
C ALA A 24 -1.39 3.49 6.28
N ASN A 25 -2.08 4.40 5.57
CA ASN A 25 -1.44 5.42 4.73
C ASN A 25 -1.30 6.79 5.42
N THR A 26 -1.33 6.85 6.76
CA THR A 26 -1.05 8.08 7.50
C THR A 26 0.33 8.63 7.10
N LYS A 27 0.37 9.87 6.57
CA LYS A 27 1.60 10.52 6.11
C LYS A 27 2.54 10.78 7.28
N LYS A 28 3.84 10.53 7.11
CA LYS A 28 4.87 10.87 8.11
C LYS A 28 5.56 12.18 7.78
N GLU A 29 6.07 12.88 8.79
CA GLU A 29 6.69 14.20 8.64
C GLU A 29 7.92 14.18 7.71
N TRP A 30 8.67 13.07 7.75
CA TRP A 30 9.86 12.85 6.91
C TRP A 30 9.53 12.39 5.49
N GLU A 31 8.27 12.10 5.16
CA GLU A 31 7.87 11.70 3.81
C GLU A 31 7.56 12.91 2.94
N SER A 32 8.17 12.96 1.75
CA SER A 32 7.72 13.88 0.71
C SER A 32 6.33 13.50 0.21
N ASN A 33 5.58 14.45 -0.35
CA ASN A 33 4.26 14.18 -0.94
C ASN A 33 4.34 13.08 -2.02
N GLY A 34 5.39 13.09 -2.84
CA GLY A 34 5.59 12.07 -3.87
C GLY A 34 5.82 10.68 -3.28
N GLN A 35 6.62 10.56 -2.22
CA GLN A 35 6.84 9.29 -1.53
C GLN A 35 5.56 8.76 -0.88
N TRP A 36 4.82 9.64 -0.21
CA TRP A 36 3.53 9.31 0.40
C TRP A 36 2.51 8.81 -0.64
N LEU A 37 2.39 9.48 -1.79
CA LEU A 37 1.53 9.03 -2.89
C LEU A 37 1.97 7.68 -3.45
N LYS A 38 3.28 7.41 -3.58
CA LYS A 38 3.79 6.10 -4.02
C LYS A 38 3.51 4.99 -3.02
N ARG A 39 3.55 5.28 -1.72
CA ARG A 39 3.13 4.33 -0.68
C ARG A 39 1.62 4.08 -0.76
N LYS A 40 0.80 5.12 -1.00
CA LYS A 40 -0.64 4.97 -1.26
C LYS A 40 -0.91 4.06 -2.46
N GLU A 41 -0.21 4.27 -3.58
CA GLU A 41 -0.34 3.43 -4.78
C GLU A 41 -0.02 1.96 -4.48
N PHE A 42 1.04 1.70 -3.71
CA PHE A 42 1.39 0.34 -3.29
C PHE A 42 0.29 -0.31 -2.44
N LEU A 43 -0.24 0.41 -1.44
CA LEU A 43 -1.31 -0.11 -0.57
C LEU A 43 -2.61 -0.38 -1.35
N LEU A 44 -2.92 0.42 -2.37
CA LEU A 44 -4.04 0.17 -3.27
C LEU A 44 -3.88 -1.12 -4.08
N LYS A 45 -2.67 -1.41 -4.58
CA LYS A 45 -2.40 -2.69 -5.26
C LYS A 45 -2.51 -3.88 -4.31
N MET A 46 -2.01 -3.73 -3.09
CA MET A 46 -2.18 -4.73 -2.03
C MET A 46 -3.66 -4.98 -1.73
N LEU A 47 -4.47 -3.94 -1.61
CA LEU A 47 -5.92 -4.06 -1.43
C LEU A 47 -6.58 -4.84 -2.57
N LYS A 48 -6.25 -4.48 -3.82
CA LYS A 48 -6.77 -5.15 -5.01
C LYS A 48 -6.39 -6.64 -5.03
N TYR A 49 -5.15 -6.97 -4.66
CA TYR A 49 -4.72 -8.36 -4.52
C TYR A 49 -5.55 -9.10 -3.45
N HIS A 50 -5.72 -8.51 -2.26
CA HIS A 50 -6.48 -9.12 -1.19
C HIS A 50 -7.93 -9.39 -1.60
N LYS A 51 -8.58 -8.40 -2.23
CA LYS A 51 -9.95 -8.51 -2.76
C LYS A 51 -10.08 -9.62 -3.80
N LYS A 52 -9.16 -9.68 -4.77
CA LYS A 52 -9.16 -10.72 -5.82
C LYS A 52 -8.99 -12.13 -5.27
N ASN A 53 -8.18 -12.29 -4.22
CA ASN A 53 -7.83 -13.58 -3.66
C ASN A 53 -8.61 -13.93 -2.39
N ASN A 54 -9.64 -13.15 -2.04
CA ASN A 54 -10.43 -13.31 -0.82
C ASN A 54 -9.57 -13.41 0.46
N VAL A 55 -8.51 -12.61 0.52
CA VAL A 55 -7.61 -12.53 1.69
C VAL A 55 -8.12 -11.43 2.60
N LYS A 56 -8.26 -11.73 3.89
CA LYS A 56 -8.68 -10.75 4.90
C LYS A 56 -7.74 -9.54 4.91
N ILE A 57 -8.30 -8.34 5.01
CA ILE A 57 -7.55 -7.10 5.17
C ILE A 57 -7.27 -6.83 6.66
N ASP A 58 -6.14 -6.20 6.94
CA ASP A 58 -5.65 -5.94 8.29
C ASP A 58 -4.76 -4.69 8.30
N VAL A 59 -5.07 -3.73 9.18
CA VAL A 59 -4.36 -2.45 9.28
C VAL A 59 -2.88 -2.65 9.59
N ASP A 60 -2.57 -3.56 10.52
CA ASP A 60 -1.21 -3.84 10.96
C ASP A 60 -0.35 -4.36 9.81
N LYS A 61 -0.88 -5.34 9.06
CA LYS A 61 -0.23 -5.91 7.88
C LYS A 61 -0.03 -4.84 6.80
N PHE A 62 -1.04 -4.04 6.49
CA PHE A 62 -0.93 -2.97 5.50
C PHE A 62 0.11 -1.92 5.90
N SER A 63 0.09 -1.49 7.17
CA SER A 63 1.05 -0.52 7.71
C SER A 63 2.49 -1.04 7.64
N LYS A 64 2.71 -2.30 8.06
CA LYS A 64 4.03 -2.94 8.01
C LYS A 64 4.55 -3.04 6.58
N MET A 65 3.73 -3.54 5.65
CA MET A 65 4.12 -3.66 4.24
C MET A 65 4.36 -2.30 3.58
N GLY A 66 3.55 -1.28 3.93
CA GLY A 66 3.76 0.08 3.45
C GLY A 66 5.09 0.70 3.90
N HIS A 67 5.49 0.46 5.16
CA HIS A 67 6.81 0.91 5.64
C HIS A 67 7.95 0.11 5.02
N ILE A 68 7.81 -1.21 4.86
CA ILE A 68 8.81 -2.05 4.18
C ILE A 68 9.01 -1.56 2.74
N PHE A 69 7.92 -1.30 2.01
CA PHE A 69 7.96 -0.70 0.68
C PHE A 69 8.76 0.61 0.67
N TYR A 70 8.45 1.53 1.59
CA TYR A 70 9.14 2.80 1.69
C TYR A 70 10.64 2.60 1.94
N ASN A 71 10.99 1.77 2.91
CA ASN A 71 12.37 1.53 3.32
C ASN A 71 13.20 0.90 2.19
N MET A 72 12.65 -0.09 1.48
CA MET A 72 13.31 -0.69 0.33
C MET A 72 13.50 0.33 -0.81
N LYS A 73 12.46 1.13 -1.10
CA LYS A 73 12.44 2.01 -2.26
C LYS A 73 13.24 3.30 -2.08
N TYR A 74 13.24 3.86 -0.87
CA TYR A 74 13.78 5.20 -0.60
C TYR A 74 14.96 5.22 0.35
N LEU A 75 15.13 4.18 1.19
CA LEU A 75 16.22 4.09 2.15
C LEU A 75 17.22 2.97 1.83
N SER A 76 17.04 2.28 0.69
CA SER A 76 17.89 1.17 0.24
C SER A 76 18.04 0.04 1.28
N CYS A 77 17.03 -0.14 2.14
CA CYS A 77 17.04 -1.24 3.11
C CYS A 77 16.84 -2.58 2.41
N THR A 78 17.54 -3.60 2.90
CA THR A 78 17.34 -4.99 2.50
C THR A 78 16.52 -5.74 3.54
N TYR A 79 15.73 -6.70 3.08
CA TYR A 79 14.90 -7.57 3.91
C TYR A 79 15.14 -9.02 3.50
N SER A 80 14.65 -9.98 4.29
CA SER A 80 14.74 -11.40 3.95
C SER A 80 14.02 -11.71 2.62
N SER A 81 14.44 -12.77 1.94
CA SER A 81 13.80 -13.22 0.69
C SER A 81 12.29 -13.41 0.85
N GLN A 82 11.85 -13.98 1.96
CA GLN A 82 10.42 -14.16 2.28
C GLN A 82 9.62 -12.84 2.25
N VAL A 83 10.20 -11.75 2.75
CA VAL A 83 9.55 -10.43 2.73
C VAL A 83 9.52 -9.87 1.32
N VAL A 84 10.59 -10.06 0.54
CA VAL A 84 10.66 -9.63 -0.86
C VAL A 84 9.65 -10.38 -1.72
N ASP A 85 9.55 -11.71 -1.54
CA ASP A 85 8.60 -12.55 -2.27
C ASP A 85 7.16 -12.15 -1.97
N GLU A 86 6.86 -11.85 -0.71
CA GLU A 86 5.57 -11.31 -0.30
C GLU A 86 5.28 -9.94 -0.94
N MET A 87 6.25 -9.03 -0.93
CA MET A 87 6.15 -7.71 -1.57
C MET A 87 5.84 -7.80 -3.06
N ASN A 88 6.46 -8.75 -3.76
CA ASN A 88 6.32 -8.93 -5.21
C ASN A 88 4.88 -9.30 -5.62
N LYS A 89 4.13 -10.02 -4.77
CA LYS A 89 2.71 -10.35 -5.02
C LYS A 89 1.85 -9.10 -5.29
N TYR A 90 2.20 -7.99 -4.64
CA TYR A 90 1.44 -6.74 -4.74
C TYR A 90 1.93 -5.82 -5.85
N GLN A 91 3.10 -6.06 -6.46
CA GLN A 91 3.61 -5.17 -7.52
C GLN A 91 2.89 -5.40 -8.86
N ASP A 92 2.50 -6.66 -9.13
CA ASP A 92 1.90 -7.13 -10.39
C ASP A 92 0.36 -7.13 -10.38
N SER A 93 -0.26 -6.61 -9.31
CA SER A 93 -1.71 -6.63 -9.08
C SER A 93 -2.48 -5.44 -9.66
#